data_AF-A0A173WTG3-F1
#
_entry.id   AF-A0A173WTG3-F1
#
_cell.length_a   1.000
_cell.length_b   1.000
_cell.length_c   1.000
_cell.angle_alpha   90.00
_cell.angle_beta   90.00
_cell.angle_gamma   90.00
#
_symmetry.space_group_name_H-M   'P 1'
#
loop_
_entity.id
_entity.type
_entity.pdbx_description
1 polymer ?
#
loop_
_entity_poly.entity_id
_entity_poly.type
_entity_poly.pdbx_seq_one_letter_code
_entity_poly.pdbx_strand_id
1 'polypeptide(L)'
;MNTFTLGLIVVAYLLSLAYLGFLGYKKTTSASDYLVGGRQMNPIVMALSYGATFISVSAIVGFGGVAAAFGMGIQWLCFLNMFIGVVIAFIFFGLRTRRMGVKLNVSTLPKPIRN
;
A
#
# COMPACT_ATOMS: atom_id res chain seq x y z
N MET A 1 -27.12 -10.48 5.15
CA MET A 1 -26.06 -11.08 6.00
C MET A 1 -26.42 -10.82 7.45
N ASN A 2 -26.32 -11.82 8.32
CA ASN A 2 -26.68 -11.65 9.72
C ASN A 2 -25.59 -10.85 10.45
N THR A 3 -25.95 -9.92 11.35
CA THR A 3 -25.01 -9.04 12.06
C THR A 3 -23.95 -9.85 12.83
N PHE A 4 -24.37 -11.01 13.34
CA PHE A 4 -23.49 -11.98 13.99
C PHE A 4 -22.38 -12.51 13.06
N THR A 5 -22.73 -12.88 11.82
CA THR A 5 -21.76 -13.36 10.82
C THR A 5 -20.76 -12.27 10.45
N LEU A 6 -21.21 -11.02 10.31
CA LEU A 6 -20.33 -9.87 10.06
C LEU A 6 -19.35 -9.65 11.22
N GLY A 7 -19.84 -9.69 12.46
CA GLY A 7 -18.99 -9.56 13.65
C GLY A 7 -17.89 -10.61 13.70
N LEU A 8 -18.23 -11.87 13.39
CA LEU A 8 -17.27 -12.97 13.37
C LEU A 8 -16.18 -12.76 12.31
N ILE A 9 -16.55 -12.32 11.11
CA ILE A 9 -15.60 -12.01 10.03
C ILE A 9 -14.66 -10.87 10.44
N VAL A 10 -15.18 -9.79 11.03
CA VAL A 10 -14.37 -8.64 11.45
C VAL A 10 -13.39 -9.03 12.56
N VAL A 11 -13.83 -9.79 13.56
CA VAL A 11 -12.95 -10.27 14.64
C VAL A 11 -11.86 -11.18 14.08
N ALA A 12 -12.19 -12.11 13.19
CA ALA A 12 -11.20 -12.99 12.56
C ALA A 12 -10.17 -12.19 11.74
N TYR A 13 -10.60 -11.15 11.03
CA TYR A 13 -9.72 -10.25 10.29
C TYR A 13 -8.76 -9.48 11.21
N LEU A 14 -9.28 -8.89 12.29
CA LEU A 14 -8.46 -8.15 13.27
C LEU A 14 -7.45 -9.07 13.98
N LEU A 15 -7.86 -10.28 14.35
CA LEU A 15 -6.94 -11.26 14.94
C LEU A 15 -5.83 -11.66 13.96
N SER A 16 -6.17 -11.82 12.69
CA SER A 16 -5.18 -12.12 11.64
C SER A 16 -4.18 -10.97 11.47
N LEU A 17 -4.64 -9.72 11.45
CA LEU A 17 -3.77 -8.54 11.41
C LEU A 17 -2.87 -8.45 12.64
N ALA A 18 -3.41 -8.65 13.84
CA ALA A 18 -2.64 -8.63 15.08
C ALA A 18 -1.57 -9.73 15.10
N TYR A 19 -1.92 -10.94 14.63
CA TYR A 19 -0.96 -12.05 14.50
C TYR A 19 0.18 -11.72 13.54
N LEU A 20 -0.14 -11.20 12.34
CA LEU A 20 0.87 -10.80 11.35
C LEU A 20 1.74 -9.64 11.86
N GLY A 21 1.15 -8.68 12.57
CA GLY A 21 1.87 -7.59 13.22
C GLY A 21 2.84 -8.08 14.30
N PHE A 22 2.41 -9.02 15.14
CA PHE A 22 3.26 -9.64 16.15
C PHE A 22 4.41 -10.45 15.53
N LEU A 23 4.14 -11.17 14.44
CA LEU A 23 5.18 -11.89 13.68
C LEU A 23 6.22 -10.92 13.10
N GLY A 24 5.77 -9.78 12.56
CA GLY A 24 6.65 -8.72 12.08
C GLY A 24 7.49 -8.09 13.19
N TYR A 25 6.88 -7.84 14.36
CA TYR A 25 7.57 -7.33 15.55
C TYR A 25 8.68 -8.28 16.00
N LYS A 26 8.41 -9.59 16.10
CA LYS A 26 9.42 -10.59 16.48
C LYS A 26 10.59 -10.69 15.48
N LYS A 27 10.37 -10.38 14.21
CA LYS A 27 11.39 -10.44 13.15
C LYS A 27 12.20 -9.15 13.00
N THR A 28 11.80 -8.07 13.68
CA THR A 28 12.45 -6.76 13.56
C THR A 28 13.45 -6.59 14.69
N THR A 29 14.74 -6.80 14.41
CA THR A 29 15.81 -6.66 15.42
C THR A 29 16.64 -5.38 15.21
N SER A 30 16.65 -4.82 13.99
CA SER A 30 17.43 -3.64 13.64
C SER A 30 16.60 -2.55 12.95
N ALA A 31 17.07 -1.30 13.01
CA ALA A 31 16.43 -0.17 12.32
C ALA A 31 16.39 -0.36 10.79
N SER A 32 17.37 -1.06 10.20
CA SER A 32 17.37 -1.43 8.79
C SER A 32 16.29 -2.45 8.43
N ASP A 33 15.98 -3.37 9.35
CA ASP A 33 14.90 -4.36 9.15
C ASP A 33 13.54 -3.69 9.19
N TYR A 34 13.36 -2.72 10.10
CA TYR A 34 12.13 -1.95 10.21
C TYR A 34 11.89 -1.04 9.01
N LEU A 35 12.92 -0.31 8.56
CA LEU A 35 12.78 0.73 7.53
C LEU A 35 12.80 0.18 6.10
N VAL A 36 13.54 -0.90 5.85
CA VAL A 36 13.79 -1.41 4.48
C VAL A 36 13.47 -2.89 4.34
N GLY A 37 12.85 -3.52 5.36
CA GLY A 37 12.52 -4.95 5.35
C GLY A 37 13.75 -5.84 5.19
N GLY A 38 14.90 -5.40 5.70
CA GLY A 38 16.17 -6.12 5.61
C GLY A 38 16.72 -6.25 4.18
N ARG A 39 16.15 -5.55 3.19
CA ARG A 39 16.45 -5.65 1.74
C ARG A 39 16.30 -7.05 1.13
N GLN A 40 15.78 -8.03 1.88
CA GLN A 40 15.57 -9.42 1.44
C GLN A 40 14.11 -9.73 1.09
N MET A 41 13.21 -8.75 1.20
CA MET A 41 11.78 -8.97 0.94
C MET A 41 11.51 -9.26 -0.54
N ASN A 42 10.62 -10.21 -0.81
CA ASN A 42 10.31 -10.63 -2.18
C ASN A 42 9.75 -9.44 -3.00
N PRO A 43 10.26 -9.15 -4.22
CA PRO A 43 9.78 -8.07 -5.08
C PRO A 43 8.27 -8.03 -5.30
N ILE A 44 7.61 -9.19 -5.35
CA ILE A 44 6.16 -9.30 -5.55
C ILE A 44 5.42 -8.78 -4.31
N VAL A 45 5.84 -9.21 -3.12
CA VAL A 45 5.25 -8.78 -1.84
C VAL A 45 5.44 -7.29 -1.63
N MET A 46 6.62 -6.76 -1.99
CA MET A 46 6.88 -5.32 -1.98
C MET A 46 5.92 -4.58 -2.92
N ALA A 47 5.80 -5.02 -4.19
CA ALA A 47 4.92 -4.38 -5.17
C ALA A 47 3.45 -4.39 -4.73
N LEU A 48 2.96 -5.51 -4.20
CA LEU A 48 1.61 -5.63 -3.65
C LEU A 48 1.39 -4.70 -2.45
N SER A 49 2.36 -4.62 -1.53
CA SER A 49 2.27 -3.74 -0.36
C SER A 49 2.23 -2.27 -0.75
N TYR A 50 3.05 -1.88 -1.72
CA TYR A 50 2.99 -0.53 -2.29
C TYR A 50 1.64 -0.26 -2.96
N GLY A 51 1.12 -1.19 -3.77
CA GLY A 51 -0.20 -1.07 -4.40
C GLY A 51 -1.33 -0.92 -3.36
N ALA A 52 -1.31 -1.72 -2.30
CA ALA A 52 -2.26 -1.61 -1.20
C ALA A 52 -2.16 -0.27 -0.46
N THR A 53 -0.96 0.32 -0.36
CA THR A 53 -0.77 1.64 0.26
C THR A 53 -1.34 2.76 -0.61
N PHE A 54 -1.25 2.64 -1.94
CA PHE A 54 -1.84 3.62 -2.88
C PHE A 54 -3.37 3.54 -2.92
N ILE A 55 -3.94 2.34 -2.81
CA ILE A 55 -5.39 2.12 -2.79
C ILE A 55 -5.90 2.29 -1.36
N SER A 56 -6.11 3.54 -0.95
CA SER A 56 -6.69 3.88 0.35
C SER A 56 -8.19 3.60 0.41
N VAL A 57 -8.71 3.26 1.60
CA VAL A 57 -10.15 3.18 1.88
C VAL A 57 -10.86 4.48 1.53
N SER A 58 -10.18 5.63 1.68
CA SER A 58 -10.72 6.93 1.27
C SER A 58 -10.98 7.04 -0.23
N ALA A 59 -10.16 6.40 -1.07
CA ALA A 59 -10.39 6.36 -2.51
C ALA A 59 -11.61 5.48 -2.83
N ILE A 60 -11.71 4.31 -2.21
CA ILE A 60 -12.83 3.38 -2.45
C ILE A 60 -14.16 4.01 -2.00
N VAL A 61 -14.23 4.55 -0.79
CA VAL A 61 -15.43 5.18 -0.25
C VAL A 61 -15.75 6.50 -0.96
N GLY A 62 -14.73 7.31 -1.27
CA GLY A 62 -14.90 8.59 -1.97
C GLY A 62 -15.43 8.41 -3.40
N PHE A 63 -14.79 7.56 -4.20
CA PHE A 63 -15.25 7.26 -5.55
C PHE A 63 -16.58 6.50 -5.55
N GLY A 64 -16.81 5.60 -4.59
CA GLY A 64 -18.09 4.94 -4.39
C GLY A 64 -19.22 5.93 -4.07
N GLY A 65 -18.96 6.94 -3.25
CA GLY A 65 -19.90 8.01 -2.93
C GLY A 65 -20.23 8.89 -4.14
N VAL A 66 -19.22 9.26 -4.93
CA VAL A 66 -19.42 10.02 -6.18
C VAL A 66 -20.22 9.20 -7.20
N ALA A 67 -19.93 7.90 -7.35
CA ALA A 67 -20.69 7.01 -8.22
C ALA A 67 -22.14 6.82 -7.73
N ALA A 68 -22.39 6.80 -6.42
CA ALA A 68 -23.73 6.75 -5.86
C ALA A 68 -24.53 8.05 -6.13
N ALA A 69 -23.87 9.21 -6.15
CA ALA A 69 -24.50 10.51 -6.37
C ALA A 69 -24.75 10.84 -7.86
N PHE A 70 -23.80 10.52 -8.74
CA PHE A 70 -23.85 10.88 -10.16
C PHE A 70 -24.13 9.68 -11.09
N GLY A 71 -24.35 8.49 -10.51
CA GLY A 71 -24.62 7.25 -11.22
C GLY A 71 -23.37 6.46 -11.63
N MET A 72 -23.56 5.17 -11.91
CA MET A 72 -22.47 4.25 -12.28
C MET A 72 -21.73 4.66 -13.57
N GLY A 73 -22.30 5.58 -14.35
CA GLY A 73 -21.67 6.16 -15.54
C GLY A 73 -20.40 6.97 -15.27
N ILE A 74 -20.10 7.34 -14.02
CA ILE A 74 -18.86 8.05 -13.65
C ILE A 74 -17.74 7.08 -13.19
N GLN A 75 -18.06 5.80 -13.04
CA GLN A 75 -17.10 4.80 -12.53
C GLN A 75 -15.89 4.62 -13.47
N TRP A 76 -16.05 4.82 -14.78
CA TRP A 76 -14.95 4.74 -15.74
C TRP A 76 -13.90 5.84 -15.53
N LEU A 77 -14.31 7.05 -15.11
CA LEU A 77 -13.40 8.14 -14.78
C LEU A 77 -12.58 7.80 -13.53
N CYS A 78 -13.23 7.24 -12.51
CA CYS A 78 -12.56 6.78 -11.29
C CYS A 78 -11.55 5.67 -11.59
N PHE A 79 -11.96 4.70 -12.42
CA PHE A 79 -11.11 3.60 -12.85
C PHE A 79 -9.89 4.11 -13.63
N LEU A 80 -10.09 4.97 -14.64
CA LEU A 80 -8.99 5.53 -15.40
C LEU A 80 -8.08 6.41 -14.56
N ASN A 81 -8.62 7.23 -13.66
CA ASN A 81 -7.82 8.09 -12.77
C ASN A 81 -6.89 7.25 -11.89
N MET A 82 -7.42 6.18 -11.29
CA MET A 82 -6.64 5.30 -10.42
C MET A 82 -5.68 4.43 -11.21
N PHE A 83 -6.12 3.84 -12.34
CA PHE A 83 -5.28 2.98 -13.15
C PHE A 83 -4.17 3.76 -13.84
N ILE A 84 -4.48 4.83 -14.56
CA ILE A 84 -3.49 5.66 -15.25
C ILE A 84 -2.59 6.36 -14.22
N GLY A 85 -3.15 6.98 -13.19
CA GLY A 85 -2.39 7.71 -12.18
C GLY A 85 -1.41 6.82 -11.44
N VAL A 86 -1.86 5.68 -10.93
CA VAL A 86 -1.00 4.76 -10.18
C VAL A 86 -0.04 4.03 -11.10
N VAL A 87 -0.48 3.47 -12.23
CA VAL A 87 0.39 2.69 -13.13
C VAL A 87 1.46 3.56 -13.77
N ILE A 88 1.12 4.75 -14.26
CA ILE A 88 2.13 5.66 -14.83
C ILE A 88 3.11 6.10 -13.76
N ALA A 89 2.64 6.50 -12.57
CA ALA A 89 3.54 6.90 -11.49
C ALA A 89 4.49 5.75 -11.09
N PHE A 90 3.97 4.51 -11.01
CA PHE A 90 4.77 3.36 -10.60
C PHE A 90 5.78 2.92 -11.66
N ILE A 91 5.40 2.93 -12.94
CA ILE A 91 6.31 2.57 -14.06
C ILE A 91 7.41 3.63 -14.21
N PHE A 92 7.07 4.92 -14.19
CA PHE A 92 8.03 5.99 -14.45
C PHE A 92 8.92 6.33 -13.25
N PHE A 93 8.35 6.36 -12.04
CA PHE A 93 9.05 6.78 -10.83
C PHE A 93 9.45 5.60 -9.94
N GLY A 94 8.65 4.53 -9.85
CA GLY A 94 8.90 3.42 -8.92
C GLY A 94 10.26 2.74 -9.13
N LEU A 95 10.59 2.37 -10.38
CA LEU A 95 11.86 1.71 -10.70
C LEU A 95 13.07 2.64 -10.58
N ARG A 96 12.94 3.92 -10.98
CA ARG A 96 14.03 4.92 -10.88
C ARG A 96 14.35 5.24 -9.42
N THR A 97 13.31 5.50 -8.63
CA THR A 97 13.42 5.77 -7.20
C THR A 97 14.04 4.59 -6.44
N ARG A 98 13.64 3.35 -6.74
CA ARG A 98 14.23 2.16 -6.12
C ARG A 98 15.71 2.00 -6.46
N ARG A 99 16.10 2.17 -7.73
CA ARG A 99 17.51 2.09 -8.14
C ARG A 99 18.37 3.16 -7.47
N MET A 100 17.85 4.38 -7.33
CA MET A 100 18.54 5.46 -6.60
C MET A 100 18.66 5.18 -5.11
N GLY A 101 17.60 4.69 -4.45
CA GLY A 101 17.63 4.34 -3.03
C GLY A 101 18.60 3.20 -2.69
N VAL A 102 18.79 2.24 -3.61
CA VAL A 102 19.83 1.19 -3.46
C VAL A 102 21.23 1.77 -3.65
N LYS A 103 21.46 2.57 -4.69
CA LYS A 103 22.78 3.17 -4.97
C LYS A 103 23.26 4.12 -3.88
N LEU A 104 22.34 4.91 -3.31
CA LEU A 104 22.63 5.91 -2.29
C LEU A 104 22.56 5.34 -0.85
N ASN A 105 22.26 4.04 -0.72
CA ASN A 105 22.14 3.33 0.56
C ASN A 105 21.23 4.03 1.59
N VAL A 106 20.20 4.72 1.12
CA VAL A 106 19.31 5.55 1.94
C VAL A 106 17.96 4.89 2.14
N SER A 107 17.53 4.87 3.39
CA SER A 107 16.26 4.28 3.82
C SER A 107 15.06 5.17 3.55
N THR A 108 15.26 6.44 3.18
CA THR A 108 14.19 7.40 2.89
C THR A 108 14.50 8.23 1.64
N LEU A 109 13.45 8.56 0.90
CA LEU A 109 13.46 9.40 -0.32
C LEU A 109 14.00 10.84 -0.16
N PRO A 110 13.93 11.53 1.00
CA PRO A 110 14.38 12.92 1.10
C PRO A 110 15.91 13.14 1.11
N LYS A 111 16.73 12.09 1.02
CA LYS A 111 18.17 12.21 1.38
C LYS A 111 19.20 12.60 0.30
N PRO A 112 18.89 13.05 -0.93
CA PRO A 112 19.90 13.71 -1.77
C PRO A 112 19.97 15.23 -1.61
N ILE A 113 19.08 15.90 -0.86
CA ILE A 113 18.98 17.38 -0.86
C ILE A 113 19.64 18.04 0.36
N ARG A 114 20.63 17.40 1.00
CA ARG A 114 21.40 18.10 2.02
C ARG A 114 22.88 17.77 1.85
N ASN A 115 23.58 18.69 1.19
CA ASN A 115 25.02 18.90 1.29
C ASN A 115 25.48 18.84 2.74
#